data_AF-A0A7C1M3W4-F1
#
_entry.id   AF-A0A7C1M3W4-F1
#
_cell.length_a   1.000
_cell.length_b   1.000
_cell.length_c   1.000
_cell.angle_alpha   90.00
_cell.angle_beta   90.00
_cell.angle_gamma   90.00
#
_symmetry.space_group_name_H-M   'P 1'
#
loop_
_entity.id
_entity.type
_entity.pdbx_description
1 polymer ?
#
loop_
_entity_poly.entity_id
_entity_poly.type
_entity_poly.pdbx_seq_one_letter_code
_entity_poly.pdbx_strand_id
1 'polypeptide(L)'
;MNKLQELKEAMQTPPPERLAKIEYQSHFMTMLGVSVVCVVLIMKGLWYIIFAFIFSLGVSYSQGMTAYAKYKNIMFLVKPEHPSNYDKDISPTRRRSKIINYVFKENAKWASIVTSVIVSVMIIGPPTLVQSLAYFILIPTIFTLMYFFIFYWMAYPIYKREVKIK
;
A
#
# COMPACT_ATOMS: atom_id res chain seq x y z
N MET A 1 18.37 -17.23 -15.10
CA MET A 1 17.76 -16.00 -15.63
C MET A 1 18.35 -14.80 -14.92
N ASN A 2 18.54 -13.68 -15.62
CA ASN A 2 19.24 -12.53 -15.07
C ASN A 2 18.27 -11.76 -14.15
N LYS A 3 18.63 -11.48 -12.89
CA LYS A 3 17.73 -10.82 -11.91
C LYS A 3 17.14 -9.48 -12.40
N LEU A 4 17.84 -8.81 -13.30
CA LEU A 4 17.38 -7.58 -13.95
C LEU A 4 16.24 -7.81 -14.96
N GLN A 5 16.22 -8.95 -15.65
CA GLN A 5 15.13 -9.33 -16.55
C GLN A 5 13.87 -9.71 -15.75
N GLU A 6 14.02 -10.45 -14.65
CA GLU A 6 12.91 -10.77 -13.75
C GLU A 6 12.26 -9.51 -13.14
N LEU A 7 13.08 -8.50 -12.80
CA LEU A 7 12.57 -7.22 -12.31
C LEU A 7 11.82 -6.44 -13.41
N LYS A 8 12.33 -6.45 -14.64
CA LYS A 8 11.69 -5.82 -15.80
C LYS A 8 10.36 -6.49 -16.15
N GLU A 9 10.32 -7.82 -16.16
CA GLU A 9 9.09 -8.60 -16.41
C GLU A 9 8.06 -8.43 -15.28
N ALA A 10 8.49 -8.35 -14.02
CA ALA A 10 7.63 -8.05 -12.88
C ALA A 10 7.00 -6.64 -12.95
N MET A 11 7.70 -5.67 -13.55
CA MET A 11 7.15 -4.33 -13.79
C MET A 11 6.21 -4.28 -15.00
N GLN A 12 6.39 -5.14 -15.99
CA GLN A 12 5.54 -5.20 -17.19
C GLN A 12 4.20 -5.92 -16.95
N THR A 13 4.11 -6.75 -15.90
CA THR A 13 2.90 -7.53 -15.57
C THR A 13 2.39 -7.25 -14.14
N PRO A 14 2.00 -5.99 -13.83
CA PRO A 14 1.32 -5.73 -12.57
C PRO A 14 0.00 -6.51 -12.53
N PRO A 15 -0.30 -7.23 -11.43
CA PRO A 15 -1.52 -8.02 -11.35
C PRO A 15 -2.73 -7.11 -11.54
N PRO A 16 -3.75 -7.53 -12.30
CA PRO A 16 -4.88 -6.68 -12.67
C PRO A 16 -5.63 -6.12 -11.45
N GLU A 17 -5.63 -6.86 -10.35
CA GLU A 17 -6.15 -6.40 -9.05
C GLU A 17 -5.45 -5.15 -8.53
N ARG A 18 -4.11 -5.06 -8.66
CA ARG A 18 -3.34 -3.91 -8.20
C ARG A 18 -3.62 -2.68 -9.04
N LEU A 19 -3.70 -2.84 -10.36
CA LEU A 19 -4.03 -1.73 -11.26
C LEU A 19 -5.41 -1.17 -10.92
N ALA A 20 -6.42 -2.04 -10.78
CA ALA A 20 -7.77 -1.62 -10.42
C ALA A 20 -7.84 -1.03 -9.00
N LYS A 21 -7.05 -1.53 -8.05
CA LYS A 21 -6.94 -0.96 -6.70
C LYS A 21 -6.31 0.43 -6.71
N ILE A 22 -5.24 0.63 -7.47
CA ILE A 22 -4.55 1.92 -7.60
C ILE A 22 -5.49 2.93 -8.28
N GLU A 23 -6.20 2.52 -9.33
CA GLU A 23 -7.21 3.33 -10.01
C GLU A 23 -8.27 3.81 -9.02
N TYR A 24 -8.87 2.90 -8.24
CA TYR A 24 -9.83 3.25 -7.17
C TYR A 24 -9.24 4.20 -6.12
N GLN A 25 -8.05 3.89 -5.60
CA GLN A 25 -7.39 4.71 -4.58
C GLN A 25 -7.05 6.12 -5.10
N SER A 26 -6.65 6.23 -6.37
CA SER A 26 -6.36 7.52 -7.00
C SER A 26 -7.61 8.40 -7.04
N HIS A 27 -8.76 7.87 -7.46
CA HIS A 27 -10.01 8.64 -7.48
C HIS A 27 -10.43 9.11 -6.08
N PHE A 28 -10.25 8.27 -5.05
CA PHE A 28 -10.53 8.65 -3.68
C PHE A 28 -9.58 9.73 -3.13
N MET A 29 -8.27 9.64 -3.46
CA MET A 29 -7.30 10.66 -3.07
C MET A 29 -7.54 11.99 -3.79
N THR A 30 -7.97 11.96 -5.05
CA THR A 30 -8.40 13.17 -5.78
C THR A 30 -9.61 13.80 -5.11
N MET A 31 -10.61 13.00 -4.72
CA MET A 31 -11.79 13.46 -3.98
C MET A 31 -11.40 14.17 -2.67
N LEU A 32 -10.48 13.59 -1.89
CA LEU A 32 -9.95 14.21 -0.67
C LEU A 32 -9.18 15.49 -0.95
N GLY A 33 -8.30 15.49 -1.95
CA GLY A 33 -7.50 16.66 -2.33
C GLY A 33 -8.38 17.84 -2.76
N VAL A 34 -9.35 17.57 -3.64
CA VAL A 34 -10.35 18.57 -4.04
C VAL A 34 -11.14 19.07 -2.83
N SER A 35 -11.54 18.18 -1.92
CA SER A 35 -12.28 18.58 -0.72
C SER A 35 -11.51 19.55 0.17
N VAL A 36 -10.23 19.26 0.42
CA VAL A 36 -9.37 20.14 1.23
C VAL A 36 -9.22 21.51 0.57
N VAL A 37 -8.94 21.55 -0.73
CA VAL A 37 -8.78 22.81 -1.48
C VAL A 37 -10.09 23.61 -1.48
N CYS A 38 -11.22 22.97 -1.77
CA CYS A 38 -12.52 23.64 -1.79
C CYS A 38 -12.93 24.17 -0.40
N VAL A 39 -12.69 23.42 0.69
CA VAL A 39 -12.96 23.89 2.05
C VAL A 39 -12.12 25.12 2.40
N VAL A 40 -10.82 25.11 2.07
CA VAL A 40 -9.95 26.28 2.28
C VAL A 40 -10.44 27.50 1.51
N LEU A 41 -10.89 27.33 0.26
CA LEU A 41 -11.39 28.42 -0.57
C LEU A 41 -12.74 28.95 -0.08
N ILE A 42 -13.63 28.08 0.41
CA ILE A 42 -14.90 28.47 1.04
C ILE A 42 -14.62 29.29 2.31
N MET A 43 -13.67 28.87 3.15
CA MET A 43 -13.27 29.64 4.34
C MET A 43 -12.69 31.01 3.98
N LYS A 44 -12.06 31.16 2.80
CA LYS A 44 -11.59 32.45 2.27
C LYS A 44 -12.69 33.31 1.62
N GLY A 45 -13.96 32.89 1.69
CA GLY A 45 -15.12 33.66 1.24
C GLY A 45 -15.52 33.46 -0.22
N LEU A 46 -14.96 32.46 -0.92
CA LEU A 46 -15.29 32.15 -2.32
C LEU A 46 -16.48 31.17 -2.39
N TRP A 47 -17.67 31.65 -2.01
CA TRP A 47 -18.89 30.84 -1.92
C TRP A 47 -19.37 30.23 -3.26
N TYR A 48 -19.06 30.86 -4.39
CA TYR A 48 -19.41 30.36 -5.72
C TYR A 48 -18.73 29.02 -6.08
N ILE A 49 -17.69 28.63 -5.34
CA ILE A 49 -16.96 27.37 -5.53
C ILE A 49 -17.77 26.16 -5.05
N ILE A 50 -18.85 26.36 -4.29
CA ILE A 50 -19.72 25.27 -3.80
C ILE A 50 -20.26 24.41 -4.97
N PHE A 51 -20.63 25.03 -6.10
CA PHE A 51 -21.10 24.28 -7.27
C PHE A 51 -20.00 23.43 -7.91
N ALA A 52 -18.79 23.99 -8.03
CA ALA A 52 -17.62 23.27 -8.53
C ALA A 52 -17.22 22.12 -7.59
N PHE A 53 -17.36 22.34 -6.28
CA PHE A 53 -17.11 21.35 -5.25
C PHE A 53 -18.08 20.16 -5.34
N ILE A 54 -19.40 20.42 -5.39
CA ILE A 54 -20.42 19.37 -5.53
C ILE A 54 -20.22 18.59 -6.83
N PHE A 55 -19.97 19.28 -7.94
CA PHE A 55 -19.76 18.64 -9.24
C PHE A 55 -18.50 17.76 -9.25
N SER A 56 -17.38 18.27 -8.74
CA SER A 56 -16.11 17.53 -8.69
C SER A 56 -16.18 16.32 -7.76
N LEU A 57 -16.87 16.45 -6.62
CA LEU A 57 -17.18 15.31 -5.75
C LEU A 57 -18.05 14.27 -6.45
N GLY A 58 -19.11 14.70 -7.14
CA GLY A 58 -20.02 13.81 -7.86
C GLY A 58 -19.31 13.00 -8.95
N VAL A 59 -18.48 13.67 -9.76
CA VAL A 59 -17.69 13.02 -10.82
C VAL A 59 -16.67 12.05 -10.21
N SER A 60 -15.91 12.49 -9.20
CA SER A 60 -14.89 11.66 -8.55
C SER A 60 -15.49 10.44 -7.84
N TYR A 61 -16.67 10.61 -7.21
CA TYR A 61 -17.41 9.52 -6.59
C TYR A 61 -17.93 8.53 -7.62
N SER A 62 -18.54 9.00 -8.72
CA SER A 62 -19.03 8.14 -9.79
C SER A 62 -17.90 7.31 -10.41
N GLN A 63 -16.79 7.95 -10.78
CA GLN A 63 -15.60 7.27 -11.32
C GLN A 63 -15.00 6.29 -10.30
N GLY A 64 -14.92 6.69 -9.03
CA GLY A 64 -14.45 5.83 -7.94
C GLY A 64 -15.32 4.59 -7.76
N MET A 65 -16.64 4.72 -7.80
CA MET A 65 -17.57 3.60 -7.67
C MET A 65 -17.51 2.65 -8.86
N THR A 66 -17.34 3.16 -10.09
CA THR A 66 -17.14 2.32 -11.28
C THR A 66 -15.81 1.54 -11.19
N ALA A 67 -14.72 2.19 -10.77
CA ALA A 67 -13.43 1.55 -10.56
C ALA A 67 -13.50 0.49 -9.44
N TYR A 68 -14.26 0.75 -8.37
CA TYR A 68 -14.50 -0.22 -7.31
C TYR A 68 -15.26 -1.46 -7.79
N ALA A 69 -16.31 -1.29 -8.60
CA ALA A 69 -17.05 -2.40 -9.19
C ALA A 69 -16.13 -3.26 -10.09
N LYS A 70 -15.29 -2.61 -10.91
CA LYS A 70 -14.26 -3.26 -11.73
C LYS A 70 -13.27 -4.05 -10.87
N TYR A 71 -12.76 -3.45 -9.78
CA TYR A 71 -11.87 -4.11 -8.82
C TYR A 71 -12.53 -5.35 -8.19
N LYS A 72 -13.79 -5.23 -7.73
CA LYS A 72 -14.53 -6.34 -7.12
C LYS A 72 -14.73 -7.50 -8.09
N ASN A 73 -15.04 -7.20 -9.35
CA ASN A 73 -15.19 -8.22 -10.40
C ASN A 73 -13.87 -8.94 -10.70
N ILE A 74 -12.76 -8.21 -10.77
CA ILE A 74 -11.43 -8.82 -10.96
C ILE A 74 -11.08 -9.70 -9.75
N MET A 75 -11.30 -9.22 -8.53
CA MET A 75 -11.02 -9.98 -7.30
C MET A 75 -11.91 -11.23 -7.16
N PHE A 76 -13.12 -11.23 -7.73
CA PHE A 76 -13.98 -12.40 -7.78
C PHE A 76 -13.46 -13.46 -8.77
N LEU A 77 -12.86 -13.03 -9.88
CA LEU A 77 -12.31 -13.91 -10.91
C LEU A 77 -10.94 -14.48 -10.52
N VAL A 78 -10.16 -13.73 -9.74
CA VAL A 78 -8.85 -14.16 -9.24
C VAL A 78 -9.07 -15.05 -8.02
N LYS A 79 -8.94 -16.36 -8.22
CA LYS A 79 -8.93 -17.32 -7.10
C LYS A 79 -7.73 -17.04 -6.19
N PRO A 80 -7.89 -17.10 -4.86
CA PRO A 80 -6.77 -16.94 -3.94
C PRO A 80 -5.70 -17.97 -4.27
N GLU A 81 -4.47 -17.50 -4.53
CA GLU A 81 -3.35 -18.38 -4.85
C GLU A 81 -3.07 -19.35 -3.69
N HIS A 82 -2.88 -20.63 -4.02
CA HIS A 82 -2.48 -21.64 -3.04
C HIS A 82 -1.12 -21.30 -2.41
N PRO A 83 -0.95 -21.48 -1.08
CA PRO A 83 0.31 -21.16 -0.39
C PRO A 83 1.55 -21.82 -0.97
N SER A 84 1.41 -23.00 -1.59
CA SER A 84 2.50 -23.73 -2.25
C SER A 84 3.08 -23.00 -3.47
N ASN A 85 2.36 -22.04 -4.05
CA ASN A 85 2.79 -21.28 -5.22
C ASN A 85 3.41 -19.91 -4.88
N TYR A 86 3.45 -19.49 -3.61
CA TYR A 86 4.01 -18.18 -3.23
C TYR A 86 5.49 -18.04 -3.59
N ASP A 87 6.25 -19.13 -3.58
CA ASP A 87 7.68 -19.13 -3.97
C ASP A 87 7.91 -18.91 -5.47
N LYS A 88 6.92 -19.21 -6.32
CA LYS A 88 7.01 -19.05 -7.79
C LYS A 88 6.76 -17.61 -8.24
N ASP A 89 6.50 -16.71 -7.29
CA ASP A 89 6.24 -15.31 -7.58
C ASP A 89 7.52 -14.57 -7.97
N ILE A 90 7.53 -13.99 -9.17
CA ILE A 90 8.68 -13.31 -9.80
C ILE A 90 9.14 -12.10 -8.99
N SER A 91 8.20 -11.38 -8.35
CA SER A 91 8.55 -10.14 -7.66
C SER A 91 8.94 -10.41 -6.20
N PRO A 92 10.18 -10.09 -5.78
CA PRO A 92 10.69 -10.44 -4.46
C PRO A 92 9.88 -9.79 -3.34
N THR A 93 9.41 -8.56 -3.54
CA THR A 93 8.57 -7.83 -2.58
C THR A 93 7.19 -8.47 -2.40
N ARG A 94 6.58 -8.99 -3.48
CA ARG A 94 5.28 -9.67 -3.45
C ARG A 94 5.41 -11.04 -2.80
N ARG A 95 6.45 -11.81 -3.16
CA ARG A 95 6.79 -13.08 -2.51
C ARG A 95 6.94 -12.91 -1.00
N ARG A 96 7.78 -11.96 -0.56
CA ARG A 96 8.00 -11.69 0.87
C ARG A 96 6.70 -11.29 1.58
N SER A 97 5.91 -10.39 1.00
CA SER A 97 4.64 -9.97 1.61
C SER A 97 3.61 -11.10 1.69
N LYS A 98 3.52 -11.97 0.67
CA LYS A 98 2.61 -13.14 0.69
C LYS A 98 3.00 -14.11 1.81
N ILE A 99 4.29 -14.41 1.95
CA ILE A 99 4.82 -15.30 3.00
C ILE A 99 4.60 -14.71 4.40
N ILE A 100 4.88 -13.42 4.61
CA ILE A 100 4.65 -12.77 5.91
C ILE A 100 3.17 -12.76 6.25
N ASN A 101 2.30 -12.39 5.30
CA ASN A 101 0.85 -12.36 5.53
C ASN A 101 0.27 -13.75 5.79
N TYR A 102 0.84 -14.80 5.19
CA TYR A 102 0.41 -16.17 5.46
C TYR A 102 0.70 -16.58 6.92
N VAL A 103 1.92 -16.30 7.40
CA VAL A 103 2.37 -16.72 8.74
C VAL A 103 1.82 -15.83 9.85
N PHE A 104 1.87 -14.51 9.68
CA PHE A 104 1.56 -13.53 10.73
C PHE A 104 0.26 -12.76 10.51
N LYS A 105 -0.47 -13.01 9.41
CA LYS A 105 -1.67 -12.27 9.02
C LYS A 105 -1.39 -10.75 8.94
N GLU A 106 -2.42 -9.91 9.08
CA GLU A 106 -2.26 -8.45 9.00
C GLU A 106 -1.47 -7.83 10.17
N ASN A 107 -1.26 -8.59 11.25
CA ASN A 107 -0.63 -8.11 12.47
C ASN A 107 0.82 -7.66 12.25
N ALA A 108 1.58 -8.36 11.39
CA ALA A 108 2.97 -7.99 11.10
C ALA A 108 3.09 -6.63 10.41
N LYS A 109 2.11 -6.25 9.58
CA LYS A 109 2.10 -4.94 8.92
C LYS A 109 1.85 -3.83 9.93
N TRP A 110 0.88 -4.00 10.82
CA TRP A 110 0.61 -3.01 11.85
C TRP A 110 1.76 -2.90 12.86
N ALA A 111 2.31 -4.03 13.29
CA ALA A 111 3.47 -4.05 14.17
C ALA A 111 4.66 -3.30 13.55
N SER A 112 4.99 -3.58 12.27
CA SER A 112 6.09 -2.89 11.59
C SER A 112 5.85 -1.38 11.42
N ILE A 113 4.61 -0.94 11.14
CA ILE A 113 4.27 0.50 11.09
C ILE A 113 4.49 1.13 12.47
N VAL A 114 3.90 0.56 13.52
CA VAL A 114 3.99 1.10 14.88
C VAL A 114 5.45 1.14 15.35
N THR A 115 6.20 0.05 15.18
CA THR A 115 7.61 0.01 15.53
C THR A 115 8.42 1.02 14.73
N SER A 116 8.14 1.20 13.43
CA SER A 116 8.86 2.19 12.62
C SER A 116 8.68 3.62 13.11
N VAL A 117 7.48 3.97 13.58
CA VAL A 117 7.21 5.29 14.16
C VAL A 117 7.91 5.43 15.51
N ILE A 118 7.78 4.46 16.41
CA ILE A 118 8.40 4.50 17.75
C ILE A 118 9.92 4.62 17.65
N VAL A 119 10.56 3.78 16.84
CA VAL A 119 12.02 3.81 16.65
C VAL A 119 12.46 5.12 16.01
N SER A 120 11.70 5.66 15.06
CA SER A 120 12.02 6.97 14.47
C SER A 120 11.95 8.10 15.48
N VAL A 121 10.94 8.08 16.37
CA VAL A 121 10.79 9.06 17.45
C VAL A 121 11.92 8.94 18.47
N MET A 122 12.35 7.73 18.80
CA MET A 122 13.48 7.50 19.70
C MET A 122 14.82 7.97 19.13
N ILE A 123 15.03 7.86 17.82
CA ILE A 123 16.29 8.27 17.16
C ILE A 123 16.37 9.79 16.98
N ILE A 124 15.27 10.43 16.55
CA ILE A 124 15.28 11.85 16.19
C ILE A 124 14.90 12.75 17.37
N GLY A 125 14.12 12.26 18.33
CA GLY A 125 13.54 13.08 19.40
C GLY A 125 12.33 13.91 18.95
N PRO A 126 11.68 14.68 19.83
CA PRO A 126 10.41 15.35 19.54
C PRO A 126 10.48 16.24 18.28
N PRO A 127 9.44 16.21 17.41
CA PRO A 127 9.53 16.78 16.08
C PRO A 127 9.65 18.31 16.10
N THR A 128 10.77 18.81 15.60
CA THR A 128 10.89 20.21 15.14
C THR A 128 10.62 20.30 13.63
N LEU A 129 10.32 21.51 13.13
CA LEU A 129 9.97 21.74 11.73
C LEU A 129 11.09 21.27 10.76
N VAL A 130 12.36 21.44 11.15
CA VAL A 130 13.54 21.01 10.39
C VAL A 130 13.72 19.48 10.42
N GLN A 131 13.39 18.84 11.55
CA GLN A 131 13.50 17.38 11.71
C GLN A 131 12.35 16.61 11.05
N SER A 132 11.26 17.30 10.67
CA SER A 132 10.10 16.67 9.99
C SER A 132 10.49 15.93 8.71
N LEU A 133 11.45 16.46 7.95
CA LEU A 133 12.02 15.81 6.76
C LEU A 133 12.75 14.50 7.10
N ALA A 134 13.46 14.46 8.23
CA ALA A 134 14.14 13.25 8.68
C ALA A 134 13.11 12.15 8.99
N TYR A 135 11.97 12.47 9.60
CA TYR A 135 10.88 11.51 9.83
C TYR A 135 10.31 10.92 8.54
N PHE A 136 10.15 11.74 7.49
CA PHE A 136 9.67 11.28 6.18
C PHE A 136 10.62 10.26 5.52
N ILE A 137 11.91 10.28 5.86
CA ILE A 137 12.90 9.33 5.32
C ILE A 137 13.05 8.13 6.25
N LEU A 138 13.13 8.37 7.56
CA LEU A 138 13.47 7.35 8.55
C LEU A 138 12.32 6.35 8.74
N ILE A 139 11.06 6.82 8.80
CA ILE A 139 9.89 5.95 9.01
C ILE A 139 9.75 4.92 7.88
N PRO A 140 9.73 5.30 6.57
CA PRO A 140 9.66 4.32 5.49
C PRO A 140 10.86 3.38 5.46
N THR A 141 12.06 3.87 5.81
CA THR A 141 13.29 3.08 5.82
C THR A 141 13.23 1.99 6.89
N ILE A 142 12.89 2.36 8.13
CA ILE A 142 12.75 1.41 9.25
C ILE A 142 11.59 0.46 9.00
N PHE A 143 10.47 0.95 8.47
CA PHE A 143 9.36 0.09 8.08
C PHE A 143 9.81 -0.98 7.08
N THR A 144 10.56 -0.58 6.05
CA THR A 144 11.07 -1.51 5.02
C THR A 144 12.01 -2.55 5.62
N LEU A 145 12.92 -2.14 6.53
CA LEU A 145 13.81 -3.05 7.24
C LEU A 145 13.04 -4.04 8.13
N MET A 146 12.12 -3.54 8.95
CA MET A 146 11.32 -4.37 9.84
C MET A 146 10.46 -5.37 9.06
N TYR A 147 9.65 -4.87 8.12
CA TYR A 147 8.67 -5.70 7.42
C TYR A 147 9.34 -6.64 6.42
N PHE A 148 10.18 -6.15 5.52
CA PHE A 148 10.72 -6.98 4.43
C PHE A 148 11.97 -7.79 4.78
N PHE A 149 12.66 -7.48 5.89
CA PHE A 149 13.83 -8.24 6.31
C PHE A 149 13.57 -9.02 7.59
N ILE A 150 13.22 -8.36 8.70
CA ILE A 150 13.08 -9.03 10.00
C ILE A 150 11.88 -9.98 10.02
N PHE A 151 10.68 -9.48 9.70
CA PHE A 151 9.48 -10.33 9.66
C PHE A 151 9.58 -11.42 8.58
N TYR A 152 10.17 -11.12 7.43
CA TYR A 152 10.41 -12.14 6.40
C TYR A 152 11.36 -13.25 6.89
N TRP A 153 12.45 -12.89 7.56
CA TRP A 153 13.43 -13.85 8.05
C TRP A 153 12.82 -14.80 9.09
N MET A 154 11.90 -14.31 9.93
CA MET A 154 11.14 -15.14 10.86
C MET A 154 10.03 -15.96 10.16
N ALA A 155 9.33 -15.38 9.18
CA ALA A 155 8.22 -16.04 8.48
C ALA A 155 8.70 -17.16 7.55
N TYR A 156 9.83 -16.99 6.88
CA TYR A 156 10.34 -17.93 5.89
C TYR A 156 10.58 -19.37 6.42
N PRO A 157 11.24 -19.59 7.57
CA PRO A 157 11.42 -20.94 8.10
C PRO A 157 10.08 -21.57 8.52
N ILE A 158 9.15 -20.79 9.06
CA ILE A 158 7.81 -21.26 9.45
C ILE A 158 7.03 -21.69 8.21
N TYR A 159 6.97 -20.83 7.20
CA TYR A 159 6.35 -21.13 5.90
C TYR A 159 6.94 -22.39 5.24
N LYS A 160 8.27 -22.54 5.25
CA LYS A 160 8.93 -23.73 4.69
C LYS A 160 8.53 -25.01 5.43
N ARG A 161 8.36 -24.97 6.76
CA ARG A 161 7.92 -26.12 7.55
C ARG A 161 6.45 -26.48 7.28
N GLU A 162 5.58 -25.50 7.19
CA GLU A 162 4.13 -25.73 7.05
C GLU A 162 3.72 -26.14 5.63
N VAL A 163 4.43 -25.68 4.60
CA VAL A 163 3.99 -25.81 3.20
C VAL A 163 4.86 -26.79 2.38
N LYS A 164 6.09 -27.11 2.81
CA LYS A 164 6.98 -28.05 2.08
C LYS A 164 7.27 -29.37 2.81
N ILE A 165 6.99 -29.47 4.11
CA ILE A 165 7.27 -30.67 4.91
C ILE A 165 6.00 -31.45 5.26
N LYS A 166 4.83 -30.80 5.22
CA LYS A 166 3.51 -31.44 5.14
C LYS A 166 3.08 -31.55 3.69
#